data_AF-A0A853EP01-F1
#
_entry.id   AF-A0A853EP01-F1
#
_cell.length_a   1.000
_cell.length_b   1.000
_cell.length_c   1.000
_cell.angle_alpha   90.00
_cell.angle_beta   90.00
_cell.angle_gamma   90.00
#
_symmetry.space_group_name_H-M   'P 1'
#
loop_
_entity.id
_entity.type
_entity.pdbx_description
1 polymer ?
#
loop_
_entity_poly.entity_id
_entity_poly.type
_entity_poly.pdbx_seq_one_letter_code
_entity_poly.pdbx_strand_id
1 'polypeptide(L)'
;MSETTATSPTLPPAGEVVMYTTSWCGYCRRLKTQMDSAGIGYTEVNIEEVPGTAEYVEQVNGGNQTVPTLVFPDGSSATNPSLADVKARLAA
;
A
#
# COMPACT_ATOMS: atom_id res chain seq x y z
N MET A 1 -19.12 -2.20 21.18
CA MET A 1 -18.19 -1.18 20.66
C MET A 1 -17.39 -1.91 19.58
N SER A 2 -17.95 -2.25 18.41
CA SER A 2 -18.41 -1.41 17.30
C SER A 2 -17.28 -0.56 16.72
N GLU A 3 -16.39 -1.20 15.97
CA GLU A 3 -15.72 -0.56 14.84
C GLU A 3 -15.99 -1.44 13.62
N THR A 4 -17.08 -1.12 12.93
CA THR A 4 -17.32 -1.52 11.55
C THR A 4 -16.94 -0.32 10.71
N THR A 5 -15.76 -0.28 10.07
CA THR A 5 -15.53 0.81 9.12
C THR A 5 -14.47 0.55 8.05
N ALA A 6 -14.92 0.75 6.81
CA ALA A 6 -14.20 1.22 5.62
C ALA A 6 -13.46 0.20 4.71
N THR A 7 -14.26 -0.46 3.87
CA THR A 7 -13.88 -0.90 2.50
C THR A 7 -13.75 0.30 1.56
N SER A 8 -12.86 1.24 1.87
CA SER A 8 -12.45 2.33 0.98
C SER A 8 -11.04 2.73 1.37
N PRO A 9 -10.15 3.07 0.42
CA PRO A 9 -8.83 3.58 0.76
C PRO A 9 -8.98 4.98 1.36
N THR A 10 -9.38 5.00 2.63
CA THR A 10 -9.17 6.14 3.50
C THR A 10 -7.67 6.28 3.57
N LEU A 11 -7.16 7.46 3.21
CA LEU A 11 -5.74 7.74 3.24
C LEU A 11 -5.17 7.28 4.59
N PRO A 12 -4.01 6.59 4.59
CA PRO A 12 -3.42 6.14 5.83
C PRO A 12 -3.12 7.34 6.74
N PRO A 13 -3.06 7.13 8.07
CA PRO A 13 -2.64 8.18 8.98
C PRO A 13 -1.20 8.65 8.67
N ALA A 14 -0.87 9.88 9.08
CA ALA A 14 0.45 10.44 8.86
C ALA A 14 1.53 9.55 9.52
N GLY A 15 2.49 9.09 8.70
CA GLY A 15 3.55 8.16 9.11
C GLY A 15 3.33 6.70 8.70
N GLU A 16 2.18 6.37 8.12
CA GLU A 16 1.87 5.02 7.62
C GLU A 16 1.56 5.02 6.12
N VAL A 17 1.63 3.84 5.49
CA VAL A 17 1.27 3.65 4.08
C VAL A 17 0.29 2.49 3.91
N VAL A 18 -0.60 2.56 2.93
CA VAL A 18 -1.39 1.40 2.51
C VAL A 18 -0.63 0.69 1.40
N MET A 19 -0.31 -0.59 1.59
CA MET A 19 0.37 -1.40 0.60
C MET A 19 -0.57 -2.45 0.02
N TYR A 20 -0.85 -2.32 -1.27
CA TYR A 20 -1.58 -3.30 -2.06
C TYR A 20 -0.67 -4.44 -2.50
N THR A 21 -1.11 -5.66 -2.21
CA THR A 21 -0.35 -6.88 -2.46
C THR A 21 -1.22 -7.98 -3.05
N THR A 22 -0.57 -9.06 -3.49
CA THR A 22 -1.21 -10.33 -3.82
C THR A 22 -0.57 -11.46 -3.01
N SER A 23 -1.26 -12.58 -2.91
CA SER A 23 -0.85 -13.75 -2.13
C SER A 23 0.47 -14.38 -2.61
N TRP A 24 0.79 -14.24 -3.89
CA TRP A 24 1.95 -14.85 -4.56
C TRP A 24 3.07 -13.85 -4.89
N CYS A 25 2.96 -12.58 -4.48
CA CYS A 25 3.94 -11.54 -4.81
C CYS A 25 5.20 -11.56 -3.93
N GLY A 26 6.30 -12.11 -4.48
CA GLY A 26 7.60 -12.13 -3.81
C GLY A 26 8.19 -10.74 -3.53
N TYR A 27 7.98 -9.76 -4.42
CA TYR A 27 8.43 -8.38 -4.24
C TYR A 27 7.72 -7.69 -3.07
N CYS A 28 6.42 -7.96 -2.90
CA CYS A 28 5.62 -7.46 -1.81
C CYS A 28 6.17 -7.96 -0.48
N ARG A 29 6.48 -9.25 -0.37
CA ARG A 29 7.09 -9.81 0.85
C ARG A 29 8.44 -9.16 1.17
N ARG A 30 9.29 -8.92 0.16
CA ARG A 30 10.57 -8.23 0.34
C ARG A 30 10.40 -6.79 0.82
N LEU A 31 9.44 -6.05 0.27
CA LEU A 31 9.19 -4.67 0.66
C LEU A 31 8.63 -4.57 2.09
N LYS A 32 7.72 -5.48 2.49
CA LYS A 32 7.24 -5.58 3.88
C LYS A 32 8.38 -5.73 4.87
N THR A 33 9.24 -6.73 4.68
CA THR A 33 10.37 -6.97 5.58
C THR A 33 11.30 -5.75 5.68
N GLN A 34 11.48 -5.01 4.60
CA GLN A 34 12.27 -3.77 4.60
C GLN A 34 11.58 -2.65 5.38
N MET A 35 10.26 -2.50 5.27
CA MET A 35 9.47 -1.53 6.03
C MET A 35 9.42 -1.89 7.51
N ASP A 36 9.20 -3.16 7.85
CA ASP A 36 9.26 -3.70 9.21
C ASP A 36 10.62 -3.38 9.85
N SER A 37 11.71 -3.68 9.14
CA SER A 37 13.08 -3.41 9.62
C SER A 37 13.36 -1.92 9.78
N ALA A 38 12.63 -1.07 9.06
CA ALA A 38 12.73 0.39 9.16
C ALA A 38 11.79 0.99 10.20
N GLY A 39 10.90 0.20 10.83
CA GLY A 39 9.88 0.68 11.75
C GLY A 39 8.80 1.54 11.09
N ILE A 40 8.55 1.35 9.79
CA ILE A 40 7.52 2.07 9.04
C ILE A 40 6.21 1.30 9.19
N GLY A 41 5.18 1.95 9.72
CA GLY A 41 3.84 1.36 9.77
C GLY A 41 3.24 1.23 8.38
N TYR A 42 2.62 0.09 8.09
CA TYR A 42 1.91 -0.12 6.85
C TYR A 42 0.66 -0.97 7.04
N THR A 43 -0.36 -0.69 6.23
CA THR A 43 -1.56 -1.51 6.13
C THR A 43 -1.47 -2.36 4.87
N GLU A 44 -1.43 -3.68 5.03
CA GLU A 44 -1.48 -4.60 3.91
C GLU A 44 -2.92 -4.80 3.43
N VAL A 45 -3.13 -4.66 2.12
CA VAL A 45 -4.43 -4.93 1.47
C VAL A 45 -4.22 -5.91 0.33
N ASN A 46 -4.75 -7.13 0.47
CA ASN A 46 -4.71 -8.12 -0.60
C ASN A 46 -5.81 -7.82 -1.64
N ILE A 47 -5.39 -7.50 -2.87
CA ILE A 47 -6.33 -7.16 -3.95
C ILE A 47 -7.17 -8.35 -4.43
N GLU A 48 -6.73 -9.58 -4.14
CA GLU A 48 -7.45 -10.81 -4.47
C GLU A 48 -8.56 -11.11 -3.44
N GLU A 49 -8.42 -10.62 -2.21
CA GLU A 49 -9.36 -10.87 -1.12
C GLU A 49 -10.34 -9.72 -0.91
N VAL A 50 -9.89 -8.48 -1.15
CA VAL A 50 -10.70 -7.29 -0.91
C VAL A 50 -11.32 -6.80 -2.22
N PRO A 51 -12.64 -7.00 -2.42
CA PRO A 51 -13.31 -6.53 -3.64
C PRO A 51 -13.20 -5.02 -3.78
N GLY A 52 -13.04 -4.54 -5.01
CA GLY A 52 -12.90 -3.11 -5.33
C GLY A 52 -11.48 -2.55 -5.24
N THR A 53 -10.54 -3.27 -4.62
CA THR A 53 -9.15 -2.78 -4.50
C THR A 53 -8.30 -3.07 -5.73
N ALA A 54 -8.61 -4.14 -6.46
CA ALA A 54 -7.97 -4.44 -7.74
C ALA A 54 -8.26 -3.35 -8.78
N GLU A 55 -9.52 -2.89 -8.87
CA GLU A 55 -9.93 -1.78 -9.73
C GLU A 55 -9.24 -0.46 -9.35
N TYR A 56 -9.06 -0.22 -8.04
CA TYR A 56 -8.30 0.92 -7.56
C TYR A 56 -6.83 0.83 -8.00
N VAL A 57 -6.16 -0.31 -7.80
CA VAL A 57 -4.77 -0.51 -8.25
C VAL A 57 -4.64 -0.34 -9.76
N GLU A 58 -5.59 -0.84 -10.55
CA GLU A 58 -5.63 -0.57 -11.99
C GLU A 58 -5.72 0.92 -12.28
N GLN A 59 -6.67 1.63 -11.66
CA GLN A 59 -6.87 3.06 -11.89
C GLN A 59 -5.59 3.86 -11.60
N VAL A 60 -4.92 3.53 -10.50
CA VAL A 60 -3.70 4.20 -10.06
C VAL A 60 -2.50 3.92 -10.97
N ASN A 61 -2.47 2.75 -11.61
CA ASN A 61 -1.39 2.29 -12.48
C ASN A 61 -1.72 2.38 -13.98
N GLY A 62 -2.76 3.13 -14.36
CA GLY A 62 -3.14 3.32 -15.76
C GLY A 62 -3.66 2.05 -16.45
N GLY A 63 -4.40 1.22 -15.73
CA GLY A 63 -5.01 -0.03 -16.21
C GLY A 63 -4.25 -1.31 -15.84
N ASN A 64 -3.17 -1.22 -15.05
CA ASN A 64 -2.36 -2.38 -14.68
C ASN A 64 -2.52 -2.76 -13.20
N GLN A 65 -2.73 -4.03 -12.89
CA GLN A 65 -2.71 -4.54 -11.51
C GLN A 65 -1.27 -4.78 -11.02
N THR A 66 -0.39 -3.79 -11.16
CA THR A 66 1.01 -3.94 -10.76
C THR A 66 1.15 -3.82 -9.24
N VAL A 67 1.71 -4.85 -8.62
CA VAL A 67 2.02 -4.87 -7.18
C VAL A 67 3.52 -5.06 -6.95
N PRO A 68 4.11 -4.53 -5.86
CA PRO A 68 3.45 -3.79 -4.78
C PRO A 68 3.11 -2.35 -5.18
N THR A 69 1.86 -1.93 -4.93
CA THR A 69 1.45 -0.52 -5.07
C THR A 69 1.25 0.05 -3.67
N LEU A 70 1.88 1.19 -3.36
CA LEU A 70 1.74 1.89 -2.09
C LEU A 70 0.93 3.16 -2.28
N VAL A 71 0.09 3.47 -1.30
CA VAL A 71 -0.62 4.75 -1.17
C VAL A 71 -0.15 5.42 0.11
N PHE A 72 0.18 6.69 -0.02
CA PHE A 72 0.74 7.55 1.01
C PHE A 72 -0.36 8.44 1.61
N PRO A 73 -0.13 9.01 2.81
CA PRO A 73 -1.10 9.87 3.49
C PRO A 73 -1.40 11.17 2.73
N ASP A 74 -0.50 11.59 1.84
CA ASP A 74 -0.67 12.74 0.95
C ASP A 74 -1.60 12.45 -0.25
N GLY A 75 -2.09 11.21 -0.39
CA GLY A 75 -2.91 10.77 -1.52
C GLY A 75 -2.12 10.41 -2.76
N SER A 76 -0.79 10.51 -2.72
CA SER A 76 0.06 10.00 -3.77
C SER A 76 0.16 8.48 -3.70
N SER A 77 0.47 7.87 -4.84
CA SER A 77 0.75 6.45 -4.94
C SER A 77 2.14 6.22 -5.54
N ALA A 78 2.69 5.03 -5.30
CA ALA A 78 3.91 4.58 -5.96
C ALA A 78 3.83 3.09 -6.29
N THR A 79 4.24 2.75 -7.50
CA THR A 79 4.24 1.40 -8.02
C THR A 79 5.65 0.84 -7.95
N ASN A 80 5.84 -0.25 -7.22
CA ASN A 80 7.13 -0.88 -6.96
C ASN A 80 8.21 0.10 -6.41
N PRO A 81 7.91 0.90 -5.35
CA PRO A 81 8.89 1.83 -4.80
C PRO A 81 10.02 1.11 -4.06
N SER A 82 11.18 1.77 -3.96
CA SER A 82 12.22 1.34 -3.04
C SER A 82 11.92 1.78 -1.61
N LEU A 83 12.55 1.14 -0.61
CA LEU A 83 12.42 1.58 0.79
C LEU A 83 12.87 3.05 0.97
N ALA A 84 13.88 3.49 0.21
CA ALA A 84 14.36 4.86 0.27
C ALA A 84 13.30 5.85 -0.21
N ASP A 85 12.58 5.52 -1.28
CA ASP A 85 11.49 6.36 -1.80
C ASP A 85 10.33 6.46 -0.80
N VAL A 86 9.98 5.34 -0.15
CA VAL A 86 8.95 5.31 0.89
C VAL A 86 9.33 6.22 2.05
N LYS A 87 10.58 6.11 2.53
CA LYS A 87 11.10 6.96 3.61
C LYS A 87 11.11 8.44 3.23
N ALA A 88 11.55 8.76 2.01
CA ALA A 88 11.60 10.13 1.54
C ALA A 88 10.21 10.77 1.49
N ARG A 89 9.20 10.01 1.04
CA ARG A 89 7.80 10.47 1.00
C ARG A 89 7.14 10.60 2.37
N LEU A 90 7.46 9.71 3.30
CA LEU A 90 6.95 9.80 4.67
C LEU A 90 7.63 10.89 5.51
N ALA A 91 8.80 11.37 5.08
CA ALA A 91 9.55 12.43 5.75
C ALA A 91 9.26 13.83 5.18
N ALA A 92 8.50 13.93 4.09
CA ALA A 92 8.09 15.18 3.44
C ALA A 92 6.80 15.73 4.05
#